data_AF-A0A914ZBR7-F1
#
_entry.id   AF-A0A914ZBR7-F1
#
_cell.length_a   1.000
_cell.length_b   1.000
_cell.length_c   1.000
_cell.angle_alpha   90.00
_cell.angle_beta   90.00
_cell.angle_gamma   90.00
#
_symmetry.space_group_name_H-M   'P 1'
#
loop_
_entity.id
_entity.type
_entity.pdbx_description
1 polymer ?
#
loop_
_entity_poly.entity_id
_entity_poly.type
_entity_poly.pdbx_seq_one_letter_code
_entity_poly.pdbx_strand_id
1 'polypeptide(L)'
;MLAIATQVKEGTQILPLDDKRRAELTAIARAYNQDGFRVLVIATRDIPQGSTKPQYSENDECELTVEGFLTFLDPPKETAAPALAALRDNGVAVKVLTGDNEIVTTKICREVGLEPGTPVMGRDVEKMDDATLRVIVEDTTVFAKLTPLQKSRVLKALQANGHTVGFLGDGINDAPALRDADVEPDV
;
A
#
# COMPACT_ATOMS: atom_id res chain seq x y z
N MET A 1 -14.79 1.83 10.35
CA MET A 1 -15.16 0.53 10.98
C MET A 1 -14.99 0.54 12.49
N LEU A 2 -13.79 0.44 13.08
CA LEU A 2 -13.69 0.35 14.55
C LEU A 2 -14.39 1.53 15.24
N ALA A 3 -14.22 2.77 14.77
CA ALA A 3 -14.83 3.96 15.35
C ALA A 3 -16.37 3.95 15.43
N ILE A 4 -17.03 3.17 14.56
CA ILE A 4 -18.51 3.07 14.48
C ILE A 4 -19.03 1.74 15.05
N ALA A 5 -18.15 0.90 15.57
CA ALA A 5 -18.48 -0.33 16.26
C ALA A 5 -18.56 -0.11 17.77
N THR A 6 -19.58 -0.70 18.38
CA THR A 6 -19.85 -0.65 19.82
C THR A 6 -19.64 -2.01 20.50
N GLN A 7 -19.57 -3.07 19.71
CA GLN A 7 -19.47 -4.45 20.19
C GLN A 7 -18.40 -5.23 19.42
N VAL A 8 -17.93 -6.33 20.01
CA VAL A 8 -17.05 -7.31 19.39
C VAL A 8 -17.52 -8.70 19.75
N LYS A 9 -17.43 -9.62 18.80
CA LYS A 9 -17.72 -11.02 19.00
C LYS A 9 -16.45 -11.78 19.34
N GLU A 10 -16.45 -12.42 20.51
CA GLU A 10 -15.38 -13.29 20.98
C GLU A 10 -15.95 -14.71 21.14
N GLY A 11 -15.65 -15.58 20.16
CA GLY A 11 -16.25 -16.91 20.07
C GLY A 11 -17.77 -16.83 19.84
N THR A 12 -18.56 -17.22 20.84
CA THR A 12 -20.02 -17.15 20.81
C THR A 12 -20.60 -15.95 21.57
N GLN A 13 -19.77 -15.15 22.24
CA GLN A 13 -20.21 -14.03 23.06
C GLN A 13 -20.06 -12.71 22.32
N ILE A 14 -21.02 -11.81 22.55
CA ILE A 14 -20.95 -10.41 22.09
C ILE A 14 -20.64 -9.55 23.31
N LEU A 15 -19.50 -8.85 23.27
CA LEU A 15 -19.01 -8.03 24.36
C LEU A 15 -18.89 -6.56 23.92
N PRO A 16 -18.96 -5.59 24.85
CA PRO A 16 -18.70 -4.19 24.53
C PRO A 16 -17.30 -3.99 23.96
N LEU A 17 -17.19 -3.21 22.89
CA LEU A 17 -15.91 -2.79 22.32
C LEU A 17 -15.35 -1.59 23.10
N ASP A 18 -14.80 -1.90 24.27
CA ASP A 18 -14.07 -0.93 25.10
C ASP A 18 -12.73 -0.50 24.46
N ASP A 19 -12.09 0.52 25.04
CA ASP A 19 -10.84 1.07 24.53
C ASP A 19 -9.69 0.05 24.53
N LYS A 20 -9.69 -0.87 25.49
CA LYS A 20 -8.67 -1.92 25.59
C LYS A 20 -8.79 -2.88 24.39
N ARG A 21 -9.98 -3.41 24.14
CA ARG A 21 -10.28 -4.30 23.00
C ARG A 21 -10.05 -3.60 21.67
N ARG A 22 -10.41 -2.33 21.57
CA ARG A 22 -10.13 -1.50 20.39
C ARG A 22 -8.63 -1.40 20.11
N ALA A 23 -7.83 -1.19 21.16
CA ALA A 23 -6.38 -1.17 21.04
C ALA A 23 -5.79 -2.53 20.64
N GLU A 24 -6.30 -3.63 21.22
CA GLU A 24 -5.90 -5.00 20.89
C GLU A 24 -6.18 -5.35 19.42
N LEU A 25 -7.40 -5.10 18.93
CA LEU A 25 -7.76 -5.29 17.52
C LEU A 25 -6.89 -4.44 16.58
N THR A 26 -6.62 -3.20 16.96
CA THR A 26 -5.74 -2.32 16.17
C THR A 26 -4.31 -2.87 16.12
N ALA A 27 -3.81 -3.42 17.23
CA ALA A 27 -2.49 -4.05 17.29
C ALA A 27 -2.42 -5.31 16.41
N ILE A 28 -3.46 -6.15 16.44
CA ILE A 28 -3.56 -7.34 15.56
C ILE A 28 -3.55 -6.93 14.08
N ALA A 29 -4.38 -5.94 13.71
CA ALA A 29 -4.40 -5.43 12.34
C ALA A 29 -3.03 -4.87 11.92
N ARG A 30 -2.33 -4.17 12.82
CA ARG A 30 -0.96 -3.68 12.55
C ARG A 30 0.03 -4.82 12.36
N ALA A 31 -0.03 -5.87 13.18
CA ALA A 31 0.83 -7.04 13.04
C ALA A 31 0.62 -7.72 11.68
N TYR A 32 -0.62 -7.96 11.26
CA TYR A 32 -0.91 -8.51 9.93
C TYR A 32 -0.44 -7.60 8.79
N ASN A 33 -0.60 -6.29 8.89
CA ASN A 33 -0.07 -5.35 7.89
C ASN A 33 1.46 -5.36 7.86
N GLN A 34 2.12 -5.48 9.02
CA GLN A 34 3.58 -5.68 9.10
C GLN A 34 3.99 -6.99 8.47
N ASP A 35 3.12 -7.99 8.52
CA ASP A 35 3.26 -9.24 7.81
C ASP A 35 2.83 -9.17 6.33
N GLY A 36 2.57 -7.98 5.78
CA GLY A 36 2.32 -7.78 4.35
C GLY A 36 0.90 -8.11 3.92
N PHE A 37 0.02 -8.48 4.86
CA PHE A 37 -1.38 -8.72 4.56
C PHE A 37 -2.14 -7.40 4.43
N ARG A 38 -2.99 -7.30 3.42
CA ARG A 38 -4.07 -6.32 3.39
C ARG A 38 -5.18 -6.80 4.33
N VAL A 39 -5.44 -6.01 5.37
CA VAL A 39 -6.39 -6.36 6.44
C VAL A 39 -7.71 -5.60 6.26
N LEU A 40 -8.82 -6.31 6.23
CA LEU A 40 -10.18 -5.74 6.29
C LEU A 40 -10.84 -6.15 7.61
N VAL A 41 -11.41 -5.18 8.33
CA VAL A 41 -12.28 -5.45 9.49
C VAL A 41 -13.67 -5.78 8.97
N ILE A 42 -14.21 -6.90 9.43
CA ILE A 42 -15.61 -7.27 9.19
C ILE A 42 -16.41 -6.97 10.45
N ALA A 43 -17.50 -6.22 10.27
CA ALA A 43 -18.45 -5.93 11.33
C ALA A 43 -19.86 -5.99 10.77
N THR A 44 -20.79 -6.45 11.60
CA THR A 44 -22.18 -6.71 11.25
C THR A 44 -23.09 -5.93 12.19
N ARG A 45 -24.31 -5.67 11.76
CA ARG A 45 -25.39 -5.22 12.65
C ARG A 45 -26.67 -5.90 12.22
N ASP A 46 -27.32 -6.53 13.19
CA ASP A 46 -28.64 -7.10 12.97
C ASP A 46 -29.68 -5.98 12.97
N ILE A 47 -30.42 -5.89 11.87
CA ILE A 47 -31.51 -4.93 11.71
C ILE A 47 -32.83 -5.68 11.91
N PRO A 48 -33.62 -5.35 12.94
CA PRO A 48 -34.92 -5.98 13.15
C PRO A 48 -35.81 -5.81 11.91
N GLN A 49 -36.60 -6.84 11.61
CA GLN A 49 -37.42 -6.88 10.38
C GLN A 49 -38.38 -5.69 10.24
N GLY A 50 -38.86 -5.12 11.36
CA GLY A 50 -39.73 -3.93 11.36
C GLY A 50 -38.98 -2.60 11.16
N SER A 51 -37.66 -2.61 11.16
CA SER A 51 -36.79 -1.42 11.01
C SER A 51 -36.02 -1.42 9.70
N THR A 52 -36.29 -2.38 8.81
CA THR A 52 -35.63 -2.46 7.51
C THR A 52 -36.04 -1.31 6.61
N LYS A 53 -35.08 -0.79 5.86
CA LYS A 53 -35.30 0.28 4.88
C LYS A 53 -35.14 -0.24 3.46
N PRO A 54 -35.83 0.34 2.46
CA PRO A 54 -35.62 -0.01 1.06
C PRO A 54 -34.23 0.40 0.55
N GLN A 55 -33.59 1.40 1.20
CA GLN A 55 -32.24 1.83 0.89
C GLN A 55 -31.53 2.24 2.19
N TYR A 56 -30.29 1.81 2.33
CA TYR A 56 -29.40 2.21 3.43
C TYR A 56 -28.39 3.25 2.95
N SER A 57 -27.90 4.03 3.89
CA SER A 57 -26.91 5.09 3.72
C SER A 57 -25.77 4.92 4.71
N GLU A 58 -24.70 5.70 4.54
CA GLU A 58 -23.56 5.69 5.47
C GLU A 58 -23.96 5.97 6.92
N ASN A 59 -25.01 6.77 7.15
CA ASN A 59 -25.51 7.05 8.50
C ASN A 59 -26.12 5.83 9.19
N ASP A 60 -26.50 4.79 8.43
CA ASP A 60 -27.00 3.54 8.97
C ASP A 60 -25.86 2.61 9.45
N GLU A 61 -24.60 2.92 9.09
CA GLU A 61 -23.40 2.22 9.55
C GLU A 61 -22.98 2.69 10.96
N CYS A 62 -23.76 2.33 11.95
CA CYS A 62 -23.44 2.59 13.36
C CYS A 62 -23.78 1.38 14.24
N GLU A 63 -23.26 1.38 15.47
CA GLU A 63 -23.53 0.34 16.47
C GLU A 63 -23.21 -1.08 15.97
N LEU A 64 -22.12 -1.19 15.21
CA LEU A 64 -21.71 -2.47 14.62
C LEU A 64 -21.06 -3.38 15.67
N THR A 65 -21.17 -4.69 15.44
CA THR A 65 -20.45 -5.75 16.13
C THR A 65 -19.29 -6.21 15.27
N VAL A 66 -18.05 -6.04 15.75
CA VAL A 66 -16.87 -6.57 15.06
C VAL A 66 -16.89 -8.10 15.10
N GLU A 67 -16.87 -8.73 13.94
CA GLU A 67 -16.81 -10.20 13.80
C GLU A 67 -15.37 -10.70 13.71
N GLY A 68 -14.47 -9.89 13.12
CA GLY A 68 -13.06 -10.24 12.98
C GLY A 68 -12.38 -9.55 11.80
N PHE A 69 -11.35 -10.21 11.26
CA PHE A 69 -10.56 -9.72 10.14
C PHE A 69 -10.58 -10.69 8.96
N LEU A 70 -10.59 -10.17 7.75
CA LEU A 70 -10.15 -10.87 6.55
C LEU A 70 -8.79 -10.34 6.14
N THR A 71 -7.85 -11.24 5.88
CA THR A 71 -6.48 -10.92 5.49
C THR A 71 -6.21 -11.45 4.09
N PHE A 72 -5.76 -10.59 3.20
CA PHE A 72 -5.38 -10.93 1.83
C PHE A 72 -3.88 -10.76 1.68
N LEU A 73 -3.23 -11.71 1.05
CA LEU A 73 -1.82 -11.62 0.68
C LEU A 73 -1.72 -11.67 -0.83
N ASP A 74 -0.98 -10.73 -1.41
CA ASP A 74 -0.57 -10.77 -2.80
C ASP A 74 0.94 -11.01 -2.84
N PRO A 75 1.39 -12.28 -2.86
CA PRO A 75 2.79 -12.59 -2.78
C PRO A 75 3.51 -12.16 -4.07
N PRO A 76 4.78 -11.74 -3.99
CA PRO A 76 5.55 -11.49 -5.19
C PRO A 76 5.66 -12.75 -6.06
N LYS A 77 5.70 -12.57 -7.38
CA LYS A 77 5.95 -13.66 -8.33
C LYS A 77 7.26 -14.38 -7.97
N GLU A 78 7.29 -15.71 -8.08
CA GLU A 78 8.50 -16.51 -7.82
C GLU A 78 9.70 -16.08 -8.68
N THR A 79 9.43 -15.49 -9.86
CA THR A 79 10.44 -14.95 -10.78
C THR A 79 10.98 -13.57 -10.40
N ALA A 80 10.38 -12.88 -9.43
CA ALA A 80 10.76 -11.52 -9.06
C ALA A 80 12.18 -11.46 -8.48
N ALA A 81 12.46 -12.28 -7.46
CA ALA A 81 13.77 -12.32 -6.83
C ALA A 81 14.92 -12.64 -7.81
N PRO A 82 14.84 -13.69 -8.66
CA PRO A 82 15.91 -13.96 -9.63
C PRO A 82 16.03 -12.86 -10.70
N ALA A 83 14.94 -12.23 -11.12
CA ALA A 83 14.99 -11.12 -12.08
C ALA A 83 15.68 -9.88 -11.49
N LEU A 84 15.37 -9.52 -10.23
CA LEU A 84 16.01 -8.41 -9.54
C LEU A 84 17.52 -8.65 -9.33
N ALA A 85 17.89 -9.88 -8.98
CA ALA A 85 19.30 -10.27 -8.88
C ALA A 85 20.02 -10.09 -10.23
N ALA A 86 19.42 -10.57 -11.33
CA ALA A 86 20.00 -10.43 -12.66
C ALA A 86 20.15 -8.96 -13.09
N LEU A 87 19.16 -8.10 -12.80
CA LEU A 87 19.24 -6.66 -13.08
C LEU A 87 20.40 -6.01 -12.32
N ARG A 88 20.51 -6.29 -11.02
CA ARG A 88 21.61 -5.79 -10.18
C ARG A 88 22.97 -6.25 -10.69
N ASP A 89 23.11 -7.51 -11.08
CA ASP A 89 24.37 -8.06 -11.58
C ASP A 89 24.79 -7.45 -12.93
N ASN A 90 23.83 -6.88 -13.68
CA ASN A 90 24.08 -6.08 -14.89
C ASN A 90 24.23 -4.57 -14.62
N GLY A 91 24.30 -4.15 -13.35
CA GLY A 91 24.46 -2.74 -12.97
C GLY A 91 23.19 -1.90 -13.11
N VAL A 92 22.02 -2.52 -13.25
CA VAL A 92 20.73 -1.81 -13.32
C VAL A 92 20.17 -1.64 -11.92
N ALA A 93 20.04 -0.39 -11.48
CA ALA A 93 19.37 -0.04 -10.23
C ALA A 93 17.85 -0.17 -10.38
N VAL A 94 17.20 -0.86 -9.44
CA VAL A 94 15.73 -1.00 -9.40
C VAL A 94 15.16 -0.11 -8.32
N LYS A 95 14.10 0.63 -8.66
CA LYS A 95 13.34 1.48 -7.73
C LYS A 95 11.86 1.11 -7.80
N VAL A 96 11.16 1.17 -6.67
CA VAL A 96 9.74 0.79 -6.54
C VAL A 96 8.90 2.04 -6.34
N LEU A 97 7.95 2.28 -7.24
CA LEU A 97 7.01 3.41 -7.19
C LEU A 97 5.58 2.88 -7.07
N THR A 98 4.96 3.00 -5.90
CA THR A 98 3.63 2.41 -5.63
C THR A 98 2.64 3.38 -4.96
N GLY A 99 1.35 3.11 -5.14
CA GLY A 99 0.26 3.74 -4.39
C GLY A 99 -0.02 3.09 -3.02
N ASP A 100 0.60 1.95 -2.74
CA ASP A 100 0.40 1.19 -1.51
C ASP A 100 1.09 1.80 -0.28
N ASN A 101 0.79 1.20 0.87
CA ASN A 101 1.39 1.57 2.15
C ASN A 101 2.86 1.10 2.25
N GLU A 102 3.69 1.98 2.79
CA GLU A 102 5.12 1.80 3.00
C GLU A 102 5.49 0.51 3.75
N ILE A 103 4.68 0.09 4.72
CA ILE A 103 4.93 -1.09 5.54
C ILE A 103 4.89 -2.35 4.67
N VAL A 104 3.85 -2.50 3.86
CA VAL A 104 3.64 -3.66 2.98
C VAL A 104 4.70 -3.67 1.88
N THR A 105 4.94 -2.53 1.24
CA THR A 105 5.94 -2.41 0.16
C THR A 105 7.34 -2.76 0.65
N THR A 106 7.75 -2.27 1.81
CA THR A 106 9.06 -2.55 2.41
C THR A 106 9.23 -4.03 2.69
N LYS A 107 8.18 -4.72 3.17
CA LYS A 107 8.22 -6.16 3.41
C LYS A 107 8.39 -6.92 2.09
N ILE A 108 7.56 -6.64 1.08
CA ILE A 108 7.64 -7.32 -0.22
C ILE A 108 9.03 -7.12 -0.85
N CYS A 109 9.59 -5.90 -0.79
CA CYS A 109 10.95 -5.63 -1.28
C CYS A 109 11.98 -6.56 -0.63
N ARG A 110 11.94 -6.72 0.70
CA ARG A 110 12.85 -7.62 1.43
C ARG A 110 12.65 -9.09 1.05
N GLU A 111 11.40 -9.53 0.86
CA GLU A 111 11.10 -10.90 0.44
C GLU A 111 11.68 -11.23 -0.94
N VAL A 112 11.74 -10.25 -1.85
CA VAL A 112 12.35 -10.41 -3.18
C VAL A 112 13.85 -10.05 -3.23
N GLY A 113 14.47 -9.75 -2.09
CA GLY A 113 15.90 -9.43 -2.00
C GLY A 113 16.28 -8.01 -2.44
N LEU A 114 15.33 -7.08 -2.45
CA LEU A 114 15.55 -5.65 -2.70
C LEU A 114 15.59 -4.88 -1.38
N GLU A 115 16.71 -4.22 -1.08
CA GLU A 115 16.86 -3.40 0.14
C GLU A 115 16.07 -2.09 0.02
N PRO A 116 15.00 -1.89 0.80
CA PRO A 116 14.08 -0.77 0.59
C PRO A 116 14.58 0.58 1.13
N GLY A 117 15.61 0.57 1.99
CA GLY A 117 16.11 1.78 2.65
C GLY A 117 15.01 2.47 3.48
N THR A 118 15.05 3.80 3.51
CA THR A 118 13.98 4.62 4.08
C THR A 118 13.00 5.02 2.97
N PRO A 119 11.74 4.56 2.99
CA PRO A 119 10.77 4.92 1.97
C PRO A 119 10.44 6.42 1.99
N VAL A 120 10.25 7.01 0.82
CA VAL A 120 9.74 8.38 0.67
C VAL A 120 8.26 8.34 0.33
N MET A 121 7.45 9.11 1.05
CA MET A 121 5.99 9.13 0.84
C MET A 121 5.59 10.17 -0.21
N GLY A 122 4.50 9.94 -0.94
CA GLY A 122 3.98 10.91 -1.92
C GLY A 122 3.70 12.30 -1.35
N ARG A 123 3.24 12.39 -0.09
CA ARG A 123 3.07 13.67 0.63
C ARG A 123 4.37 14.44 0.85
N ASP A 124 5.51 13.75 0.88
CA ASP A 124 6.83 14.35 1.07
C ASP A 124 7.37 14.80 -0.29
N VAL A 125 7.18 13.98 -1.34
CA VAL A 125 7.48 14.35 -2.74
C VAL A 125 6.73 15.62 -3.15
N GLU A 126 5.47 15.76 -2.77
CA GLU A 126 4.66 16.95 -3.08
C GLU A 126 5.25 18.26 -2.51
N LYS A 127 5.95 18.18 -1.38
CA LYS A 127 6.58 19.33 -0.72
C LYS A 127 7.97 19.65 -1.24
N MET A 128 8.62 18.71 -1.92
CA MET A 128 9.96 18.90 -2.48
C MET A 128 9.87 19.71 -3.76
N ASP A 129 10.83 20.59 -3.99
CA ASP A 129 11.09 21.15 -5.32
C ASP A 129 11.87 20.14 -6.18
N ASP A 130 12.02 20.43 -7.48
CA ASP A 130 12.66 19.51 -8.42
C ASP A 130 14.15 19.34 -8.12
N ALA A 131 14.83 20.36 -7.60
CA ALA A 131 16.24 20.28 -7.23
C ALA A 131 16.45 19.32 -6.05
N THR A 132 15.62 19.42 -5.01
CA THR A 132 15.64 18.51 -3.87
C THR A 132 15.28 17.09 -4.29
N LEU A 133 14.23 16.94 -5.12
CA LEU A 133 13.80 15.63 -5.59
C LEU A 133 14.92 14.94 -6.38
N ARG A 134 15.65 15.66 -7.25
CA ARG A 134 16.81 15.12 -7.98
C ARG A 134 17.89 14.54 -7.07
N VAL A 135 18.11 15.10 -5.88
CA VAL A 135 19.07 14.52 -4.93
C VAL A 135 18.49 13.27 -4.29
N ILE A 136 17.24 13.34 -3.83
CA ILE A 136 16.57 12.25 -3.10
C ILE A 136 16.39 11.00 -3.97
N VAL A 137 16.11 11.17 -5.28
CA VAL A 137 15.88 10.02 -6.16
C VAL A 137 17.11 9.16 -6.40
N GLU A 138 18.33 9.64 -6.18
CA GLU A 138 19.55 8.84 -6.33
C GLU A 138 19.59 7.71 -5.27
N ASP A 139 19.42 8.08 -4.00
CA ASP A 139 19.58 7.16 -2.87
C ASP A 139 18.30 6.40 -2.49
N THR A 140 17.13 6.87 -2.94
CA THR A 140 15.85 6.27 -2.55
C THR A 140 15.49 5.06 -3.42
N THR A 141 15.22 3.92 -2.78
CA THR A 141 14.73 2.71 -3.46
C THR A 141 13.20 2.68 -3.55
N VAL A 142 12.48 3.07 -2.49
CA VAL A 142 11.02 2.91 -2.39
C VAL A 142 10.31 4.27 -2.26
N PHE A 143 9.34 4.48 -3.14
CA PHE A 143 8.38 5.58 -3.07
C PHE A 143 6.96 5.03 -2.90
N ALA A 144 6.30 5.37 -1.80
CA ALA A 144 5.01 4.80 -1.40
C ALA A 144 3.90 5.86 -1.35
N LYS A 145 2.64 5.43 -1.50
CA LYS A 145 1.47 6.31 -1.61
C LYS A 145 1.63 7.43 -2.66
N LEU A 146 2.24 7.12 -3.79
CA LEU A 146 2.38 8.05 -4.90
C LEU A 146 1.08 8.18 -5.71
N THR A 147 0.80 9.39 -6.16
CA THR A 147 -0.17 9.63 -7.24
C THR A 147 0.45 9.36 -8.61
N PRO A 148 -0.35 9.12 -9.68
CA PRO A 148 0.16 8.95 -11.04
C PRO A 148 1.12 10.07 -11.50
N LEU A 149 0.78 11.33 -11.17
CA LEU A 149 1.61 12.48 -11.52
C LEU A 149 2.94 12.49 -10.76
N GLN A 150 2.93 12.09 -9.49
CA GLN A 150 4.15 12.00 -8.69
C GLN A 150 5.09 10.89 -9.19
N LYS A 151 4.55 9.78 -9.70
CA LYS A 151 5.37 8.74 -10.36
C LYS A 151 6.15 9.32 -11.54
N SER A 152 5.46 10.00 -12.46
CA SER A 152 6.09 10.70 -13.60
C SER A 152 7.15 11.72 -13.14
N ARG A 153 6.90 12.46 -12.06
CA ARG A 153 7.86 13.42 -11.51
C ARG A 153 9.16 12.75 -11.02
N VAL A 154 9.07 11.59 -10.37
CA VAL A 154 10.24 10.81 -9.95
C VAL A 154 11.03 10.29 -11.15
N LEU A 155 10.36 9.78 -12.19
CA LEU A 155 11.06 9.39 -13.43
C LEU A 155 11.82 10.56 -14.04
N LYS A 156 11.16 11.71 -14.22
CA LYS A 156 11.76 12.90 -14.81
C LYS A 156 12.96 13.41 -14.02
N ALA A 157 12.94 13.27 -12.69
CA ALA A 157 14.09 13.61 -11.86
C ALA A 157 15.29 12.69 -12.14
N LEU A 158 15.07 11.37 -12.26
CA LEU A 158 16.12 10.41 -12.63
C LEU A 158 16.67 10.68 -14.04
N GLN A 159 15.80 10.91 -15.01
CA GLN A 159 16.20 11.27 -16.38
C GLN A 159 16.99 12.57 -16.43
N ALA A 160 16.57 13.58 -15.65
CA ALA A 160 17.29 14.85 -15.57
C ALA A 160 18.67 14.74 -14.91
N ASN A 161 18.92 13.68 -14.14
CA ASN A 161 20.23 13.35 -13.60
C ASN A 161 21.11 12.55 -14.59
N GLY A 162 20.59 12.22 -15.77
CA GLY A 162 21.31 11.53 -16.84
C GLY A 162 21.14 10.02 -16.85
N HIS A 163 20.23 9.46 -16.03
CA HIS A 163 19.91 8.03 -16.07
C HIS A 163 19.01 7.71 -17.26
N THR A 164 19.26 6.57 -17.90
CA THR A 164 18.27 5.94 -18.79
C THR A 164 17.30 5.14 -17.94
N VAL A 165 16.01 5.45 -18.02
CA VAL A 165 14.99 4.91 -17.13
C VAL A 165 14.04 4.00 -17.89
N GLY A 166 14.06 2.70 -17.56
CA GLY A 166 13.01 1.76 -17.93
C GLY A 166 11.88 1.78 -16.89
N PHE A 167 10.63 1.68 -17.34
CA PHE A 167 9.48 1.63 -16.43
C PHE A 167 8.62 0.40 -16.72
N LEU A 168 8.26 -0.33 -15.66
CA LEU A 168 7.37 -1.48 -15.72
C LEU A 168 6.17 -1.21 -14.81
N GLY A 169 4.96 -1.26 -15.37
CA GLY A 169 3.71 -1.11 -14.65
C GLY A 169 2.57 -1.77 -15.41
N ASP A 170 1.53 -2.21 -14.70
CA ASP A 170 0.41 -2.97 -15.27
C ASP A 170 -0.93 -2.21 -15.24
N GLY A 171 -0.93 -0.98 -14.69
CA GLY A 171 -2.14 -0.22 -14.43
C GLY A 171 -2.32 1.03 -15.29
N ILE A 172 -3.58 1.46 -15.46
CA ILE A 172 -3.96 2.80 -15.95
C ILE A 172 -3.31 3.95 -15.16
N ASN A 173 -2.99 3.71 -13.89
CA ASN A 173 -2.28 4.66 -13.02
C ASN A 173 -0.82 4.88 -13.44
N ASP A 174 -0.26 4.00 -14.26
CA ASP A 174 1.11 4.02 -14.71
C ASP A 174 1.25 4.58 -16.13
N ALA A 175 0.14 4.81 -16.84
CA ALA A 175 0.15 5.32 -18.20
C ALA A 175 0.98 6.61 -18.40
N PRO A 176 0.96 7.61 -17.49
CA PRO A 176 1.84 8.77 -17.62
C PRO A 176 3.32 8.42 -17.47
N ALA A 177 3.66 7.50 -16.57
CA ALA A 177 5.05 7.11 -16.31
C ALA A 177 5.60 6.22 -17.44
N LEU A 178 4.79 5.29 -17.97
CA LEU A 178 5.12 4.46 -19.13
C LEU A 178 5.44 5.32 -20.35
N ARG A 179 4.61 6.34 -20.63
CA ARG A 179 4.83 7.25 -21.76
C ARG A 179 6.11 8.08 -21.63
N ASP A 180 6.50 8.42 -20.40
CA ASP A 180 7.66 9.26 -20.13
C ASP A 180 8.98 8.46 -20.04
N ALA A 181 8.92 7.13 -19.92
CA ALA A 181 10.09 6.27 -19.79
C ALA A 181 10.89 6.17 -21.10
N ASP A 182 12.21 5.96 -20.98
CA ASP A 182 13.10 5.80 -22.13
C ASP A 182 12.96 4.41 -22.79
N VAL A 183 12.54 3.41 -21.99
CA VAL A 183 12.35 2.02 -22.42
C VAL A 183 11.08 1.46 -21.79
N GLU A 184 10.20 0.93 -22.63
CA GLU A 184 9.07 0.09 -22.23
C GLU A 184 9.43 -1.37 -22.52
N PRO A 185 9.53 -2.25 -21.51
CA PRO A 185 9.71 -3.68 -21.75
C PRO A 185 8.43 -4.27 -22.34
N ASP A 186 8.50 -4.85 -23.55
CA ASP A 186 7.43 -5.71 -24.06
C ASP A 186 7.24 -6.89 -23.08
N VAL A 187 6.04 -7.03 -22.52
CA VAL A 187 5.66 -8.09 -21.57
C VAL A 187 5.10 -9.31 -22.29
#